data_AF-A0A6N9C8N5-F1
#
_entry.id   AF-A0A6N9C8N5-F1
#
_cell.length_a   1.000
_cell.length_b   1.000
_cell.length_c   1.000
_cell.angle_alpha   90.00
_cell.angle_beta   90.00
_cell.angle_gamma   90.00
#
_symmetry.space_group_name_H-M   'P 1'
#
loop_
_entity.id
_entity.type
_entity.pdbx_description
1 polymer ?
#
loop_
_entity_poly.entity_id
_entity_poly.type
_entity_poly.pdbx_seq_one_letter_code
_entity_poly.pdbx_strand_id
1 'polypeptide(L)'
;MGGIYTATAILTGLMGFGQKIILVTVVFLQPAVVAAFFPVGLLGLANVGPPRTRNVAVSLMIPFVYLFGAGIVPAGMGVMGEYYGFALGFLLMGGLLLASVCLLLFMRDRPEPASDFDG
;
A
#
# COMPACT_ATOMS: atom_id res chain seq x y z
N MET A 1 -7.01 1.03 8.64
CA MET A 1 -6.67 1.38 7.24
C MET A 1 -5.56 2.43 7.22
N GLY A 2 -5.85 3.71 7.52
CA GLY A 2 -4.86 4.80 7.42
C GLY A 2 -3.56 4.58 8.20
N GLY A 3 -3.64 4.18 9.47
CA GLY A 3 -2.45 4.01 10.32
C GLY A 3 -1.43 2.96 9.81
N ILE A 4 -1.90 1.87 9.18
CA ILE A 4 -1.01 0.83 8.64
C ILE A 4 -0.30 1.36 7.39
N TYR A 5 -1.02 2.06 6.50
CA TYR A 5 -0.39 2.68 5.33
C TYR A 5 0.65 3.72 5.71
N THR A 6 0.36 4.57 6.70
CA THR A 6 1.31 5.56 7.20
C THR A 6 2.55 4.89 7.79
N ALA A 7 2.38 3.85 8.60
CA ALA A 7 3.50 3.09 9.17
C ALA A 7 4.36 2.45 8.07
N THR A 8 3.75 1.79 7.09
CA THR A 8 4.46 1.18 5.95
C THR A 8 5.20 2.23 5.12
N ALA A 9 4.60 3.38 4.88
CA ALA A 9 5.21 4.45 4.09
C ALA A 9 6.44 5.04 4.79
N ILE A 10 6.34 5.29 6.11
CA ILE A 10 7.45 5.76 6.94
C ILE A 10 8.57 4.71 6.97
N LEU A 11 8.26 3.44 7.25
CA LEU A 11 9.26 2.36 7.28
C LEU A 11 9.96 2.20 5.92
N THR A 12 9.21 2.26 4.82
CA THR A 12 9.77 2.12 3.46
C THR A 12 10.68 3.30 3.12
N GLY A 13 10.29 4.53 3.47
CA GLY A 13 11.16 5.70 3.31
C GLY A 13 12.41 5.63 4.20
N LEU A 14 12.28 5.10 5.42
CA LEU A 14 13.39 4.97 6.36
C LEU A 14 14.46 3.97 5.86
N MET A 15 14.08 2.95 5.09
CA MET A 15 15.05 2.07 4.41
C MET A 15 15.91 2.82 3.39
N GLY A 16 15.40 3.90 2.80
CA GLY A 16 16.17 4.75 1.91
C GLY A 16 17.29 5.54 2.61
N PHE A 17 17.12 5.84 3.90
CA PHE A 17 18.08 6.64 4.68
C PHE A 17 18.89 5.83 5.70
N GLY A 18 18.41 4.66 6.11
CA GLY A 18 18.99 3.88 7.19
C GLY A 18 20.34 3.27 6.82
N GLN A 19 21.41 3.67 7.51
CA GLN A 19 22.70 2.97 7.45
C GLN A 19 22.80 1.89 8.54
N LYS A 20 23.40 0.74 8.20
CA LYS A 20 23.77 -0.36 9.11
C LYS A 20 22.60 -0.94 9.91
N ILE A 21 22.44 -0.58 11.18
CA ILE A 21 21.47 -1.21 12.10
C ILE A 21 20.02 -0.86 11.75
N ILE A 22 19.77 0.38 11.34
CA ILE A 22 18.42 0.83 10.98
C ILE A 22 17.91 0.05 9.76
N LEU A 23 18.77 -0.20 8.77
CA LEU A 23 18.40 -0.97 7.60
C LEU A 23 18.00 -2.40 7.97
N VAL A 24 18.81 -3.07 8.80
CA VAL A 24 18.54 -4.45 9.24
C VAL A 24 17.20 -4.52 9.97
N THR A 25 16.96 -3.65 10.95
CA THR A 25 15.71 -3.66 11.72
C THR A 25 14.49 -3.41 10.82
N VAL A 26 14.58 -2.43 9.91
CA VAL A 26 13.44 -2.07 9.07
C VAL A 26 13.14 -3.12 8.00
N VAL A 27 14.15 -3.82 7.47
CA VAL A 27 13.95 -4.93 6.51
C VAL A 27 13.16 -6.09 7.12
N PHE A 28 13.28 -6.34 8.43
CA PHE A 28 12.47 -7.35 9.11
C PHE A 28 11.10 -6.82 9.57
N LEU A 29 11.04 -5.54 9.96
CA LEU A 29 9.81 -4.94 10.48
C LEU A 29 8.81 -4.61 9.37
N GLN A 30 9.29 -4.16 8.21
CA GLN A 30 8.43 -3.72 7.10
C GLN A 30 7.54 -4.86 6.56
N PRO A 31 8.01 -6.09 6.33
CA PRO A 31 7.16 -7.22 5.93
C PRO A 31 6.11 -7.57 6.98
N ALA A 32 6.42 -7.45 8.27
CA ALA A 32 5.47 -7.76 9.35
C ALA A 32 4.28 -6.78 9.34
N VAL A 33 4.54 -5.48 9.14
CA VAL A 33 3.51 -4.45 9.04
C VAL A 33 2.69 -4.60 7.75
N VAL A 34 3.33 -4.96 6.64
CA VAL A 34 2.65 -5.23 5.37
C VAL A 34 1.78 -6.49 5.45
N ALA A 35 2.23 -7.55 6.12
CA ALA A 35 1.44 -8.77 6.31
C ALA A 35 0.17 -8.50 7.13
N ALA A 36 0.24 -7.59 8.12
CA ALA A 36 -0.95 -7.15 8.87
C ALA A 36 -1.97 -6.41 7.98
N PHE A 37 -1.55 -5.91 6.81
CA PHE A 37 -2.43 -5.27 5.86
C PHE A 37 -3.27 -6.26 5.03
N PHE A 38 -2.84 -7.52 4.87
CA PHE A 38 -3.58 -8.52 4.10
C PHE A 38 -5.05 -8.70 4.55
N PRO A 39 -5.34 -8.99 5.83
CA PRO A 39 -6.72 -9.15 6.29
C PRO A 39 -7.53 -7.85 6.13
N VAL A 40 -6.88 -6.72 6.38
CA VAL A 40 -7.47 -5.38 6.27
C VAL A 40 -7.87 -5.07 4.81
N GLY A 41 -7.00 -5.33 3.83
CA GLY A 41 -7.29 -5.18 2.41
C GLY A 41 -8.41 -6.10 1.92
N LEU A 42 -8.44 -7.35 2.40
CA LEU A 42 -9.49 -8.31 2.06
C LEU A 42 -10.86 -7.92 2.65
N LEU A 43 -10.88 -7.32 3.84
CA LEU A 43 -12.06 -6.70 4.46
C LEU A 43 -12.55 -5.50 3.64
N GLY A 44 -11.63 -4.67 3.13
CA GLY A 44 -11.97 -3.57 2.22
C GLY A 44 -12.68 -4.09 0.96
N LEU A 45 -12.11 -5.10 0.30
CA LEU A 45 -12.69 -5.74 -0.88
C LEU A 45 -14.03 -6.40 -0.63
N ALA A 46 -14.23 -6.95 0.57
CA ALA A 46 -15.50 -7.55 0.97
C ALA A 46 -16.66 -6.55 0.96
N ASN A 47 -16.37 -5.27 1.16
CA ASN A 47 -17.35 -4.19 1.28
C ASN A 47 -17.61 -3.44 -0.04
N VAL A 48 -16.88 -3.72 -1.12
CA VAL A 48 -17.00 -2.98 -2.40
C VAL A 48 -18.23 -3.40 -3.23
N GLY A 49 -18.87 -4.53 -2.93
CA GLY A 49 -20.06 -4.94 -3.68
C GLY A 49 -20.84 -6.11 -3.08
N PRO A 50 -21.98 -6.49 -3.68
CA PRO A 50 -22.81 -7.58 -3.21
C PRO A 50 -22.03 -8.90 -3.13
N PRO A 51 -22.34 -9.79 -2.15
CA PRO A 51 -21.59 -11.04 -1.92
C PRO A 51 -21.36 -11.89 -3.18
N ARG A 52 -22.31 -11.84 -4.12
CA ARG A 52 -22.28 -12.57 -5.41
C ARG A 52 -21.19 -12.09 -6.38
N THR A 53 -20.75 -10.84 -6.27
CA THR A 53 -19.74 -10.23 -7.16
C THR A 53 -18.34 -10.19 -6.54
N ARG A 54 -18.22 -10.38 -5.22
CA ARG A 54 -16.95 -10.34 -4.49
C ARG A 54 -15.91 -11.33 -5.02
N ASN A 55 -16.33 -12.57 -5.31
CA ASN A 55 -15.40 -13.58 -5.82
C ASN A 55 -14.84 -13.23 -7.21
N VAL A 56 -15.66 -12.62 -8.06
CA VAL A 56 -15.23 -12.14 -9.38
C VAL A 56 -14.27 -10.95 -9.23
N ALA A 57 -14.59 -10.00 -8.35
CA ALA A 57 -13.72 -8.85 -8.07
C ALA A 57 -12.35 -9.28 -7.51
N VAL A 58 -12.32 -10.23 -6.56
CA VAL A 58 -11.08 -10.80 -6.02
C VAL A 58 -10.30 -11.53 -7.10
N SER A 59 -10.95 -12.38 -7.91
CA SER A 59 -10.31 -13.10 -9.01
C SER A 59 -9.70 -12.15 -10.04
N LEU A 60 -10.35 -11.01 -10.33
CA LEU A 60 -9.85 -10.03 -11.27
C LEU A 60 -8.68 -9.22 -10.69
N MET A 61 -8.70 -8.97 -9.38
CA MET A 61 -7.64 -8.24 -8.68
C MET A 61 -6.32 -9.04 -8.61
N ILE A 62 -6.39 -10.35 -8.35
CA ILE A 62 -5.20 -11.20 -8.12
C ILE A 62 -4.15 -11.05 -9.24
N PRO A 63 -4.49 -11.14 -10.54
CA PRO A 63 -3.54 -10.92 -11.63
C PRO A 63 -2.82 -9.57 -11.55
N PHE A 64 -3.54 -8.48 -11.26
CA PHE A 64 -2.92 -7.16 -11.13
C PHE A 64 -2.02 -7.09 -9.90
N VAL A 65 -2.46 -7.62 -8.75
CA VAL A 65 -1.65 -7.64 -7.53
C VAL A 65 -0.32 -8.38 -7.77
N TYR A 66 -0.34 -9.52 -8.46
CA TYR A 66 0.89 -10.24 -8.81
C TYR A 66 1.73 -9.51 -9.86
N LEU A 67 1.11 -8.97 -10.91
CA LEU A 67 1.81 -8.23 -11.96
C LEU A 67 2.60 -7.05 -11.39
N PHE A 68 1.98 -6.27 -10.50
CA PHE A 68 2.64 -5.14 -9.85
C PHE A 68 3.57 -5.57 -8.72
N GLY A 69 3.09 -6.42 -7.81
CA GLY A 69 3.79 -6.78 -6.57
C GLY A 69 4.98 -7.73 -6.76
N ALA A 70 4.90 -8.65 -7.73
CA ALA A 70 5.96 -9.61 -8.03
C ALA A 70 6.69 -9.33 -9.36
N GLY A 71 6.13 -8.47 -10.22
CA GLY A 71 6.69 -8.15 -11.54
C GLY A 71 7.28 -6.74 -11.62
N ILE A 72 6.42 -5.76 -11.90
CA ILE A 72 6.83 -4.40 -12.27
C ILE A 72 7.63 -3.72 -11.14
N VAL A 73 7.15 -3.79 -9.90
CA VAL A 73 7.83 -3.13 -8.77
C VAL A 73 9.18 -3.77 -8.48
N PRO A 74 9.32 -5.11 -8.36
CA PRO A 74 10.63 -5.74 -8.21
C PRO A 74 11.60 -5.46 -9.36
N ALA A 75 11.12 -5.50 -10.61
CA ALA A 75 11.96 -5.20 -11.78
C ALA A 75 12.47 -3.75 -11.74
N GLY A 76 11.59 -2.79 -11.45
CA GLY A 76 11.97 -1.39 -11.29
C GLY A 76 12.96 -1.18 -10.14
N MET A 77 12.75 -1.86 -9.00
CA MET A 77 13.68 -1.82 -7.87
C MET A 77 15.05 -2.43 -8.22
N GLY A 78 15.09 -3.47 -9.05
CA GLY A 78 16.34 -4.04 -9.57
C GLY A 78 17.12 -3.04 -10.41
N VAL A 79 16.47 -2.40 -11.39
CA VAL A 79 17.08 -1.36 -12.22
C VAL A 79 17.58 -0.18 -11.37
N MET A 80 16.77 0.28 -10.40
CA MET A 80 17.22 1.36 -9.51
C MET A 80 18.38 0.92 -8.62
N GLY A 81 18.40 -0.32 -8.15
CA GLY A 81 19.53 -0.89 -7.41
C GLY A 81 20.83 -0.91 -8.21
N GLU A 82 20.77 -1.24 -9.50
CA GLU A 82 21.92 -1.34 -10.40
C GLU A 82 22.48 0.03 -10.82
N TYR A 83 21.62 1.00 -11.18
CA TYR A 83 22.05 2.27 -11.77
C TYR A 83 22.09 3.46 -10.80
N TYR A 84 21.22 3.48 -9.77
CA TYR A 84 21.01 4.65 -8.91
C TYR A 84 21.14 4.36 -7.40
N GLY A 85 21.31 3.09 -7.03
CA GLY A 85 21.29 2.59 -5.66
C GLY A 85 19.88 2.37 -5.12
N PHE A 86 19.73 1.33 -4.28
CA PHE A 86 18.44 0.94 -3.68
C PHE A 86 17.77 2.04 -2.85
N ALA A 87 18.55 2.96 -2.29
CA ALA A 87 18.06 4.07 -1.47
C ALA A 87 17.01 4.91 -2.20
N LEU A 88 17.27 5.26 -3.46
CA LEU A 88 16.38 6.09 -4.28
C LEU A 88 15.07 5.35 -4.61
N GLY A 89 15.15 4.04 -4.88
CA GLY A 89 13.96 3.20 -5.10
C GLY A 89 13.06 3.11 -3.86
N PHE A 90 13.65 2.91 -2.67
CA PHE A 90 12.89 2.90 -1.42
C PHE A 90 12.28 4.26 -1.08
N LEU A 91 13.01 5.35 -1.34
CA LEU A 91 12.50 6.71 -1.12
C LEU A 91 11.28 7.01 -2.01
N LEU A 92 11.36 6.67 -3.29
CA LEU A 92 10.26 6.83 -4.24
C LEU A 92 9.04 6.00 -3.83
N MET A 93 9.24 4.75 -3.41
CA MET A 93 8.14 3.90 -2.94
C MET A 93 7.51 4.41 -1.63
N GLY A 94 8.33 4.85 -0.67
CA GLY A 94 7.83 5.51 0.55
C GLY A 94 7.01 6.76 0.23
N GLY A 95 7.50 7.60 -0.68
CA GLY A 95 6.79 8.79 -1.17
C GLY A 95 5.47 8.48 -1.85
N LEU A 96 5.42 7.45 -2.72
CA LEU A 96 4.20 7.03 -3.39
C LEU A 96 3.14 6.50 -2.40
N LEU A 97 3.57 5.76 -1.37
CA LEU A 97 2.70 5.31 -0.30
C LEU A 97 2.17 6.49 0.55
N LEU A 98 3.01 7.48 0.86
CA LEU A 98 2.56 8.70 1.55
C LEU A 98 1.55 9.50 0.71
N ALA A 99 1.79 9.65 -0.59
CA ALA A 99 0.85 10.29 -1.51
C ALA A 99 -0.51 9.56 -1.53
N SER A 100 -0.48 8.22 -1.50
CA SER A 100 -1.69 7.40 -1.40
C SER A 100 -2.47 7.66 -0.11
N VAL A 101 -1.79 7.80 1.03
CA VAL A 101 -2.42 8.17 2.31
C VAL A 101 -3.05 9.57 2.21
N CYS A 102 -2.31 10.54 1.67
CA CYS A 102 -2.79 11.90 1.50
C CYS A 102 -4.08 11.94 0.66
N LEU A 103 -4.12 11.20 -0.45
CA LEU A 103 -5.29 11.08 -1.31
C LEU A 103 -6.48 10.43 -0.57
N LEU A 104 -6.24 9.36 0.20
CA LEU A 104 -7.30 8.71 0.99
C LEU A 104 -7.87 9.61 2.08
N LEU A 105 -7.05 10.46 2.70
CA LEU A 105 -7.52 11.47 3.65
C LEU A 105 -8.36 12.53 2.95
N PHE A 106 -7.92 13.02 1.78
CA PHE A 106 -8.67 14.01 1.01
C PHE A 106 -10.02 13.50 0.50
N MET A 107 -10.13 12.20 0.17
CA MET A 107 -11.40 11.59 -0.26
C MET A 107 -12.36 11.29 0.89
N ARG A 108 -11.86 11.19 2.14
CA ARG A 108 -12.69 10.94 3.32
C ARG A 108 -13.64 12.10 3.61
N ASP A 109 -13.29 13.32 3.21
CA ASP A 109 -14.03 14.54 3.51
C ASP A 109 -15.27 14.78 2.64
N ARG A 110 -15.72 13.83 1.82
CA ARG A 110 -17.02 13.95 1.16
C ARG A 110 -18.11 13.73 2.22
N PRO A 111 -18.90 14.76 2.59
CA PRO A 111 -20.03 14.56 3.49
C PRO A 111 -20.99 13.58 2.82
N GLU A 112 -21.45 12.57 3.56
CA GLU A 112 -22.61 11.79 3.14
C GLU A 112 -23.73 12.76 2.78
N PRO A 113 -24.35 12.66 1.58
CA PRO A 113 -25.57 13.41 1.31
C PRO A 113 -26.57 13.00 2.38
N ALA A 114 -27.04 13.97 3.16
CA ALA A 114 -28.11 13.75 4.11
C ALA A 114 -29.22 12.99 3.37
N SER A 115 -29.55 11.81 3.87
CA SER A 115 -30.65 11.01 3.37
C SER A 115 -31.95 11.78 3.59
N ASP A 116 -32.30 12.62 2.61
CA ASP A 116 -33.59 13.27 2.50
C ASP A 116 -34.59 12.24 2.00
N PHE A 117 -35.02 11.37 2.90
CA PHE A 117 -36.22 10.55 2.77
C PHE A 117 -36.83 10.33 4.16
N ASP A 118 -37.36 11.43 4.71
CA ASP A 118 -38.59 11.36 5.50
C ASP A 118 -39.76 11.24 4.51
N GLY A 119 -40.61 10.22 4.69
CA GLY A 119 -41.81 9.95 3.91
C GLY A 119 -42.39 8.58 4.17
#